data_AF-A0A0N6YTN5-F1
#
_entry.id   AF-A0A0N6YTN5-F1
#
_cell.length_a   1.000
_cell.length_b   1.000
_cell.length_c   1.000
_cell.angle_alpha   90.00
_cell.angle_beta   90.00
_cell.angle_gamma   90.00
#
_symmetry.space_group_name_H-M   'P 1'
#
loop_
_entity.id
_entity.type
_entity.pdbx_description
1 polymer ?
#
loop_
_entity_poly.entity_id
_entity_poly.type
_entity_poly.pdbx_seq_one_letter_code
_entity_poly.pdbx_strand_id
1 'polypeptide(L)'
;RVSCRVESGCWMMYDRPNYMGNQYFFRKGEYADYMSMFGMNECIRSCRMIPMYRGSYRMRIYERENFMGQMYELTDDCDSIMDRYRMSHCQSCHIMDGHWLFYEQPHYRGRMWHFRG
;
A
#
# COMPACT_ATOMS: atom_id res chain seq x y z
N ARG A 1 11.09 13.32 19.66
CA ARG A 1 11.06 13.16 18.19
C ARG A 1 11.58 11.78 17.88
N VAL A 2 10.77 10.91 17.28
CA VAL A 2 11.24 9.59 16.87
C VAL A 2 11.70 9.71 15.43
N SER A 3 12.93 9.27 15.18
CA SER A 3 13.52 9.26 13.85
C SER A 3 13.72 7.83 13.37
N CYS A 4 13.65 7.64 12.06
CA CYS A 4 13.93 6.38 11.42
C CYS A 4 14.81 6.63 10.20
N ARG A 5 15.78 5.74 9.95
CA ARG A 5 16.61 5.76 8.75
C ARG A 5 16.55 4.39 8.11
N VAL A 6 16.17 4.36 6.84
CA VAL A 6 16.16 3.15 6.02
C VAL A 6 17.36 3.21 5.09
N GLU A 7 18.36 2.37 5.34
CA GLU A 7 19.58 2.31 4.51
C GLU A 7 19.31 1.70 3.13
N SER A 8 18.43 0.70 3.06
CA SER A 8 18.12 -0.02 1.84
C SER A 8 16.76 -0.72 1.86
N GLY A 9 16.25 -1.00 0.67
CA GLY A 9 15.00 -1.71 0.45
C GLY A 9 13.76 -0.89 0.77
N CYS A 10 12.64 -1.60 0.82
CA CYS A 10 11.34 -1.09 1.20
C CYS A 10 10.86 -1.84 2.44
N TRP A 11 10.27 -1.12 3.38
CA TRP A 11 9.84 -1.63 4.67
C TRP A 11 8.39 -1.24 4.93
N MET A 12 7.63 -2.16 5.51
CA MET A 12 6.32 -1.88 6.04
C MET A 12 6.40 -1.88 7.56
N MET A 13 6.07 -0.75 8.18
CA MET A 13 6.10 -0.52 9.62
C MET A 13 4.68 -0.62 10.19
N TYR A 14 4.57 -1.08 11.44
CA TYR A 14 3.30 -1.31 12.12
C TYR A 14 3.30 -0.71 13.53
N ASP A 15 2.18 -0.12 13.93
CA ASP A 15 2.01 0.43 15.29
C ASP A 15 1.68 -0.64 16.35
N ARG A 16 1.31 -1.87 15.93
CA ARG A 16 1.10 -3.02 16.84
C ARG A 16 2.12 -4.14 16.61
N PRO A 17 2.35 -5.01 17.61
CA PRO A 17 3.15 -6.22 17.43
C PRO A 17 2.53 -7.16 16.39
N ASN A 18 3.31 -8.13 15.92
CA ASN A 18 2.85 -9.21 15.02
C ASN A 18 2.27 -8.72 13.68
N TYR A 19 2.78 -7.62 13.14
CA TYR A 19 2.38 -7.05 11.84
C TYR A 19 0.89 -6.65 11.77
N MET A 20 0.36 -6.16 12.89
CA MET A 20 -1.03 -5.74 13.03
C MET A 20 -1.17 -4.22 13.14
N GLY A 21 -2.40 -3.71 13.01
CA GLY A 21 -2.71 -2.29 13.19
C GLY A 21 -2.47 -1.45 11.95
N ASN A 22 -2.17 -0.17 12.14
CA ASN A 22 -1.92 0.76 11.04
C ASN A 22 -0.58 0.45 10.37
N GLN A 23 -0.53 0.59 9.04
CA GLN A 23 0.61 0.21 8.22
C GLN A 23 1.22 1.45 7.56
N TYR A 24 2.55 1.52 7.54
CA TYR A 24 3.29 2.67 7.00
C TYR A 24 4.43 2.21 6.12
N PHE A 25 4.46 2.69 4.88
CA PHE A 25 5.47 2.33 3.90
C PHE A 25 6.68 3.27 3.99
N PHE A 26 7.86 2.67 4.18
CA PHE A 26 9.14 3.37 4.24
C PHE A 26 10.04 2.85 3.11
N ARG A 27 10.57 3.77 2.32
CA ARG A 27 11.62 3.51 1.33
C ARG A 27 12.96 3.97 1.88
N LYS A 28 14.05 3.64 1.19
CA LYS A 28 15.37 4.21 1.49
C LYS A 28 15.28 5.73 1.68
N GLY A 29 15.74 6.21 2.83
CA GLY A 29 15.63 7.61 3.22
C GLY A 29 15.77 7.85 4.73
N GLU A 30 15.80 9.12 5.09
CA GLU A 30 15.85 9.60 6.48
C GLU A 30 14.52 10.26 6.84
N TYR A 31 13.92 9.79 7.92
CA TYR A 31 12.62 10.22 8.42
C TYR A 31 12.80 10.79 9.83
N ALA A 32 13.18 12.07 9.91
CA ALA A 32 13.52 12.73 11.17
C ALA A 32 12.31 12.93 12.11
N ASP A 33 11.10 12.97 11.55
CA ASP A 33 9.85 13.12 12.29
C ASP A 33 8.70 12.40 11.57
N TYR A 34 8.79 11.08 11.48
CA TYR A 34 7.79 10.29 10.76
C TYR A 34 6.40 10.36 11.42
N MET A 35 6.33 10.66 12.72
CA MET A 35 5.07 10.80 13.44
C MET A 35 4.21 11.94 12.87
N SER A 36 4.81 13.09 12.57
CA SER A 36 4.07 14.20 11.93
C SER A 36 3.75 13.91 10.47
N MET A 37 4.67 13.29 9.73
CA MET A 37 4.49 12.97 8.30
C MET A 37 3.34 12.01 8.03
N PHE A 38 3.16 11.01 8.91
CA PHE A 38 2.16 9.96 8.74
C PHE A 38 0.99 10.04 9.73
N GLY A 39 0.91 11.13 10.52
CA GLY A 39 -0.11 11.29 11.56
C GLY A 39 -0.09 10.16 12.60
N MET A 40 1.09 9.61 12.91
CA MET A 40 1.22 8.53 13.88
C MET A 40 1.17 9.07 15.29
N ASN A 41 0.22 8.57 16.09
CA ASN A 41 0.14 8.84 17.52
C ASN A 41 0.85 7.77 18.37
N GLU A 42 1.29 6.67 17.74
CA GLU A 42 1.88 5.53 18.42
C GLU A 42 3.26 5.16 17.84
N CYS A 43 4.10 4.54 18.67
CA CYS A 43 5.42 4.04 18.26
C CYS A 43 5.28 2.82 17.34
N ILE A 44 6.27 2.63 16.45
CA ILE A 44 6.39 1.39 15.67
C ILE A 44 6.70 0.23 16.61
N ARG A 45 5.95 -0.87 16.50
CA ARG A 45 6.09 -2.07 17.34
C ARG A 45 6.43 -3.34 16.55
N SER A 46 6.27 -3.32 15.23
CA SER A 46 6.81 -4.37 14.36
C SER A 46 7.07 -3.84 12.95
N CYS A 47 7.91 -4.54 12.17
CA CYS A 47 8.24 -4.15 10.81
C CYS A 47 8.57 -5.38 9.94
N ARG A 48 8.24 -5.31 8.65
CA ARG A 48 8.60 -6.34 7.67
C ARG A 48 9.28 -5.71 6.46
N MET A 49 10.35 -6.34 5.99
CA MET A 49 10.94 -6.01 4.69
C MET A 49 9.97 -6.44 3.59
N ILE A 50 9.77 -5.58 2.59
CA ILE A 50 9.11 -5.91 1.34
C ILE A 50 10.21 -6.43 0.40
N PRO A 51 10.21 -7.73 0.05
CA PRO A 51 11.23 -8.30 -0.82
C PRO A 51 11.25 -7.56 -2.17
N MET A 52 12.45 -7.41 -2.74
CA MET A 52 12.56 -6.93 -4.11
C MET A 52 11.93 -7.96 -5.04
N TYR A 53 10.89 -7.54 -5.77
CA TYR A 53 10.25 -8.36 -6.78
C TYR A 53 10.73 -7.92 -8.17
N ARG A 54 11.15 -8.89 -8.99
CA ARG A 54 11.70 -8.65 -10.34
C ARG A 54 10.81 -9.18 -11.47
N GLY A 55 9.62 -9.69 -11.15
CA GLY A 55 8.64 -10.15 -12.12
C GLY A 55 7.76 -9.00 -12.63
N SER A 56 6.71 -9.37 -13.37
CA SER A 56 5.67 -8.43 -13.80
C SER A 56 4.77 -8.01 -12.65
N TYR A 57 4.35 -6.76 -12.60
CA TYR A 57 3.30 -6.34 -11.67
C TYR A 57 1.97 -6.49 -12.37
N ARG A 58 1.05 -7.25 -11.78
CA ARG A 58 -0.26 -7.45 -12.39
C ARG A 58 -1.35 -7.69 -11.36
N MET A 59 -2.46 -7.00 -11.53
CA MET A 59 -3.59 -7.06 -10.63
C MET A 59 -4.89 -6.87 -11.42
N ARG A 60 -5.97 -7.48 -10.94
CA ARG A 60 -7.33 -7.21 -11.42
C ARG A 60 -8.15 -6.56 -10.34
N ILE A 61 -8.87 -5.52 -10.69
CA ILE A 61 -9.85 -4.87 -9.81
C ILE A 61 -11.25 -5.07 -10.39
N TYR A 62 -12.22 -5.19 -9.50
CA TYR A 62 -13.61 -5.51 -9.83
C TYR A 62 -14.55 -4.55 -9.13
N GLU A 63 -15.59 -4.14 -9.86
CA GLU A 63 -16.62 -3.24 -9.36
C GLU A 63 -17.40 -3.82 -8.17
N ARG A 64 -17.62 -5.14 -8.17
CA ARG A 64 -18.42 -5.84 -7.15
C ARG A 64 -17.57 -6.79 -6.32
N GLU A 65 -18.11 -7.18 -5.17
CA GLU A 65 -17.56 -8.26 -4.35
C GLU A 65 -17.46 -9.59 -5.13
N ASN A 66 -16.67 -10.53 -4.59
CA ASN A 66 -16.51 -11.88 -5.15
C ASN A 66 -16.05 -11.92 -6.61
N PHE A 67 -15.22 -10.96 -7.03
CA PHE A 67 -14.64 -10.88 -8.37
C PHE A 67 -15.68 -10.76 -9.50
N MET A 68 -16.78 -10.08 -9.23
CA MET A 68 -17.89 -9.89 -10.18
C MET A 68 -17.96 -8.45 -10.72
N GLY A 69 -18.77 -8.26 -11.77
CA GLY A 69 -19.01 -6.97 -12.39
C GLY A 69 -17.91 -6.57 -13.38
N GLN A 70 -17.81 -5.27 -13.68
CA GLN A 70 -16.77 -4.75 -14.56
C GLN A 70 -15.38 -5.03 -13.97
N MET A 71 -14.46 -5.48 -14.82
CA MET A 71 -13.08 -5.81 -14.44
C MET A 71 -12.10 -4.96 -15.23
N TYR A 72 -11.04 -4.51 -14.55
CA TYR A 72 -9.88 -3.86 -15.16
C TYR A 72 -8.59 -4.49 -14.67
N GLU A 73 -7.64 -4.68 -15.58
CA GLU A 73 -6.29 -5.15 -15.27
C GLU A 73 -5.34 -3.95 -15.12
N LEU A 74 -4.54 -3.97 -14.06
CA LEU A 74 -3.55 -2.95 -13.74
C LEU A 74 -2.16 -3.57 -13.81
N THR A 75 -1.29 -2.94 -14.59
CA THR A 75 0.14 -3.28 -14.75
C THR A 75 1.07 -2.21 -14.21
N ASP A 76 0.53 -1.04 -13.89
CA ASP A 76 1.27 0.17 -13.53
C ASP A 76 0.51 0.97 -12.46
N ASP A 77 1.18 1.97 -11.90
CA ASP A 77 0.62 2.89 -10.92
C ASP A 77 -0.66 3.59 -11.41
N CYS A 78 -1.62 3.78 -10.51
CA CYS A 78 -2.92 4.39 -10.79
C CYS A 78 -3.26 5.44 -9.74
N ASP A 79 -3.11 6.73 -10.10
CA ASP A 79 -3.39 7.84 -9.19
C ASP A 79 -4.87 7.94 -8.81
N SER A 80 -5.77 7.54 -9.71
CA SER A 80 -7.23 7.60 -9.51
C SER A 80 -7.93 6.55 -10.36
N ILE A 81 -8.51 5.54 -9.68
CA ILE A 81 -9.32 4.50 -10.32
C ILE A 81 -10.54 5.11 -11.01
N MET A 82 -11.13 6.14 -10.40
CA MET A 82 -12.30 6.82 -10.94
C MET A 82 -11.98 7.57 -12.23
N ASP A 83 -10.85 8.29 -12.30
CA ASP A 83 -10.51 9.06 -13.49
C ASP A 83 -10.08 8.16 -14.65
N ARG A 84 -9.30 7.12 -14.34
CA ARG A 84 -8.76 6.20 -15.36
C ARG A 84 -9.81 5.23 -15.90
N TYR A 85 -10.63 4.65 -15.02
CA TYR A 85 -11.54 3.55 -15.37
C TYR A 85 -13.02 3.87 -15.20
N ARG A 86 -13.35 5.11 -14.78
CA ARG A 86 -14.74 5.53 -14.46
C ARG A 86 -15.44 4.61 -13.46
N MET A 87 -14.65 3.96 -12.59
CA MET A 87 -15.14 3.04 -11.58
C MET A 87 -15.15 3.74 -10.22
N SER A 88 -16.35 4.04 -9.71
CA SER A 88 -16.53 4.75 -8.44
C SER A 88 -16.31 3.85 -7.22
N HIS A 89 -16.51 2.54 -7.37
CA HIS A 89 -16.34 1.57 -6.29
C HIS A 89 -15.51 0.39 -6.79
N CYS A 90 -14.39 0.13 -6.10
CA CYS A 90 -13.63 -1.10 -6.22
C CYS A 90 -13.95 -1.97 -5.01
N GLN A 91 -14.67 -3.07 -5.20
CA GLN A 91 -15.13 -3.91 -4.08
C GLN A 91 -14.39 -5.24 -3.95
N SER A 92 -13.70 -5.68 -5.00
CA SER A 92 -12.76 -6.81 -4.88
C SER A 92 -11.58 -6.66 -5.82
N CYS A 93 -10.47 -7.29 -5.48
CA CYS A 93 -9.28 -7.32 -6.30
C CYS A 93 -8.57 -8.67 -6.20
N HIS A 94 -7.93 -9.07 -7.29
CA HIS A 94 -7.09 -10.26 -7.35
C HIS A 94 -5.67 -9.83 -7.71
N ILE A 95 -4.75 -9.96 -6.76
CA ILE A 95 -3.33 -9.73 -7.00
C ILE A 95 -2.79 -10.95 -7.72
N MET A 96 -2.39 -10.79 -8.97
CA MET A 96 -1.80 -11.88 -9.75
C MET A 96 -0.31 -11.97 -9.47
N ASP A 97 0.35 -10.82 -9.45
CA ASP A 97 1.81 -10.74 -9.40
C ASP A 97 2.28 -9.46 -8.68
N GLY A 98 3.36 -9.58 -7.92
CA GLY A 98 4.08 -8.45 -7.31
C GLY A 98 3.50 -7.96 -5.98
N HIS A 99 3.88 -6.72 -5.63
CA HIS A 99 3.47 -6.04 -4.39
C HIS A 99 2.67 -4.79 -4.76
N TRP A 100 1.53 -4.60 -4.11
CA TRP A 100 0.62 -3.50 -4.41
C TRP A 100 0.27 -2.72 -3.14
N LEU A 101 0.27 -1.39 -3.25
CA LEU A 101 -0.22 -0.49 -2.21
C LEU A 101 -1.54 0.11 -2.67
N PHE A 102 -2.60 -0.18 -1.92
CA PHE A 102 -3.89 0.48 -2.10
C PHE A 102 -4.02 1.64 -1.16
N TYR A 103 -4.62 2.71 -1.66
CA TYR A 103 -4.92 3.90 -0.91
C TYR A 103 -6.43 4.15 -0.92
N GLU A 104 -6.96 4.55 0.22
CA GLU A 104 -8.37 4.86 0.42
C GLU A 104 -8.82 6.05 -0.44
N GLN A 105 -7.92 7.01 -0.67
CA GLN A 105 -8.18 8.21 -1.44
C GLN A 105 -7.27 8.29 -2.67
N PRO A 106 -7.70 8.98 -3.74
CA PRO A 106 -6.86 9.26 -4.90
C PRO A 106 -5.55 9.94 -4.53
N HIS A 107 -4.56 9.84 -5.42
CA HIS A 107 -3.23 10.44 -5.29
C HIS A 107 -2.46 9.96 -4.05
N TYR A 108 -2.58 8.67 -3.75
CA TYR A 108 -1.85 7.97 -2.67
C TYR A 108 -2.10 8.56 -1.28
N ARG A 109 -3.38 8.87 -0.97
CA ARG A 109 -3.79 9.49 0.31
C ARG A 109 -4.71 8.59 1.12
N GLY A 110 -4.88 8.95 2.40
CA GLY A 110 -5.73 8.22 3.34
C GLY A 110 -5.09 6.92 3.82
N ARG A 111 -5.91 5.98 4.30
CA ARG A 111 -5.42 4.69 4.78
C ARG A 111 -4.79 3.89 3.63
N MET A 112 -3.71 3.18 3.95
CA MET A 112 -2.98 2.35 3.00
C MET A 112 -3.05 0.88 3.38
N TRP A 113 -3.15 0.00 2.38
CA TRP A 113 -3.06 -1.45 2.55
C TRP A 113 -2.01 -2.03 1.60
N HIS A 114 -1.16 -2.92 2.12
CA HIS A 114 -0.21 -3.66 1.30
C HIS A 114 -0.72 -5.07 1.01
N PHE A 115 -0.84 -5.39 -0.27
CA PHE A 115 -1.17 -6.72 -0.78
C PHE A 115 0.01 -7.31 -1.55
N ARG A 116 0.09 -8.63 -1.55
CA ARG A 116 1.15 -9.40 -2.19
C ARG A 116 0.54 -10.57 -2.94
N GLY A 117 0.97 -10.76 -4.19
CA GLY A 117 0.76 -11.98 -5.00
C GLY A 117 1.91 -12.96 -4.88
#